data_AF-A0A965JUU5-F1
#
_entry.id   AF-A0A965JUU5-F1
#
_cell.length_a   1.000
_cell.length_b   1.000
_cell.length_c   1.000
_cell.angle_alpha   90.00
_cell.angle_beta   90.00
_cell.angle_gamma   90.00
#
_symmetry.space_group_name_H-M   'P 1'
#
loop_
_entity.id
_entity.type
_entity.pdbx_description
1 polymer ?
#
loop_
_entity_poly.entity_id
_entity_poly.type
_entity_poly.pdbx_seq_one_letter_code
_entity_poly.pdbx_strand_id
1 'polypeptide(L)'
;MHASNCFITLTYAPEHCPKDMSLNYEDFQLFMKRLRKRYTGKTIRFYMAGEYGESFDRPHYHACIFGLDFEDKKVFKRTETGSVLYTSKILEELWPFGYSSIGDVNFESAAYVARYIMKKINGKTVNENHEVV
;
A
#
# COMPACT_ATOMS: atom_id res chain seq x y z
N MET A 1 24.74 1.09 3.02
CA MET A 1 23.48 1.78 3.40
C MET A 1 22.73 2.07 2.10
N HIS A 2 21.76 1.24 1.70
CA HIS A 2 20.88 1.57 0.57
C HIS A 2 19.50 1.90 1.17
N ALA A 3 19.34 3.13 1.67
CA ALA A 3 18.15 3.52 2.41
C ALA A 3 17.08 4.14 1.50
N SER A 4 16.83 3.55 0.33
CA SER A 4 15.66 3.91 -0.47
C SER A 4 14.51 3.03 -0.02
N ASN A 5 13.49 3.64 0.55
CA ASN A 5 12.26 2.99 0.98
C ASN A 5 11.08 3.89 0.62
N CYS A 6 9.95 3.28 0.32
CA CYS A 6 8.73 4.00 0.01
C CYS A 6 7.52 3.26 0.58
N PHE A 7 6.50 4.02 0.98
CA PHE A 7 5.22 3.47 1.36
C PHE A 7 4.31 3.55 0.14
N ILE A 8 3.72 2.44 -0.29
CA ILE A 8 2.82 2.42 -1.43
C ILE A 8 1.41 2.05 -0.99
N THR A 9 0.44 2.70 -1.63
CA THR A 9 -0.97 2.32 -1.55
C THR A 9 -1.44 1.95 -2.94
N LEU A 10 -1.97 0.74 -3.10
CA LEU A 10 -2.52 0.21 -4.35
C LEU A 10 -4.03 0.01 -4.17
N THR A 11 -4.84 0.73 -4.92
CA THR A 11 -6.29 0.72 -4.79
C THR A 11 -6.91 0.18 -6.06
N TYR A 12 -7.90 -0.70 -5.95
CA TYR A 12 -8.66 -1.16 -7.10
C TYR A 12 -9.55 -0.04 -7.65
N ALA A 13 -9.58 0.11 -8.98
CA ALA A 13 -10.60 0.92 -9.64
C ALA A 13 -11.94 0.16 -9.66
N PRO A 14 -13.09 0.85 -9.75
CA PRO A 14 -14.40 0.22 -9.71
C PRO A 14 -14.58 -0.94 -10.70
N GLU A 15 -13.97 -0.83 -11.89
CA GLU A 15 -14.07 -1.79 -12.98
C GLU A 15 -13.27 -3.08 -12.73
N HIS A 16 -12.26 -2.99 -11.86
CA HIS A 16 -11.36 -4.09 -11.48
C HIS A 16 -11.65 -4.62 -10.08
N CYS A 17 -12.62 -4.02 -9.38
CA CYS A 17 -12.99 -4.44 -8.03
C CYS A 17 -13.69 -5.80 -8.09
N PRO A 18 -13.24 -6.80 -7.29
CA PRO A 18 -13.95 -8.06 -7.15
C PRO A 18 -15.40 -7.85 -6.69
N LYS A 19 -16.33 -8.67 -7.18
CA LYS A 19 -17.78 -8.53 -6.90
C LYS A 19 -18.12 -8.68 -5.41
N ASP A 20 -17.27 -9.38 -4.67
CA ASP A 20 -17.35 -9.59 -3.24
C ASP A 20 -16.62 -8.50 -2.44
N MET A 21 -16.11 -7.45 -3.10
CA MET A 21 -15.30 -6.38 -2.52
C MET A 21 -14.09 -6.91 -1.73
N SER A 22 -13.63 -8.11 -2.06
CA SER A 22 -12.49 -8.74 -1.38
C SER A 22 -11.16 -8.33 -2.01
N LEU A 23 -10.08 -8.54 -1.26
CA LEU A 23 -8.73 -8.37 -1.75
C LEU A 23 -8.21 -9.70 -2.33
N ASN A 24 -7.83 -9.69 -3.61
CA ASN A 24 -7.18 -10.85 -4.23
C ASN A 24 -5.65 -10.78 -4.06
N TYR A 25 -5.11 -11.56 -3.13
CA TYR A 25 -3.68 -11.55 -2.82
C TYR A 25 -2.80 -11.89 -4.03
N GLU A 26 -3.32 -12.64 -5.00
CA GLU A 26 -2.59 -12.98 -6.23
C GLU A 26 -2.19 -11.73 -7.01
N ASP A 27 -3.03 -10.71 -7.06
CA ASP A 27 -2.72 -9.45 -7.75
C ASP A 27 -1.53 -8.74 -7.11
N PHE A 28 -1.46 -8.74 -5.78
CA PHE A 28 -0.31 -8.20 -5.05
C PHE A 28 0.96 -9.03 -5.32
N GLN A 29 0.86 -10.36 -5.37
CA GLN A 29 2.00 -11.22 -5.71
C GLN A 29 2.51 -10.95 -7.13
N LEU A 30 1.60 -10.80 -8.10
CA LEU A 30 1.93 -10.46 -9.48
C LEU A 30 2.56 -9.07 -9.58
N PHE A 31 2.04 -8.09 -8.85
CA PHE A 31 2.67 -6.78 -8.71
C PHE A 31 4.13 -6.91 -8.24
N MET A 32 4.38 -7.65 -7.15
CA MET A 32 5.74 -7.83 -6.63
C MET A 32 6.67 -8.56 -7.61
N LYS A 33 6.15 -9.52 -8.39
CA LYS A 33 6.89 -10.18 -9.48
C LYS A 33 7.29 -9.17 -10.57
N ARG A 34 6.36 -8.32 -11.03
CA ARG A 34 6.64 -7.27 -12.02
C ARG A 34 7.65 -6.25 -11.50
N LEU A 35 7.49 -5.81 -10.24
CA LEU A 35 8.39 -4.87 -9.57
C LEU A 35 9.82 -5.41 -9.53
N ARG A 36 10.01 -6.64 -9.07
CA ARG A 36 11.33 -7.30 -9.00
C ARG A 36 11.94 -7.54 -10.38
N LYS A 37 11.12 -7.87 -11.38
CA LYS A 37 11.59 -8.01 -12.77
C LYS A 37 12.09 -6.68 -13.34
N ARG A 38 11.36 -5.58 -13.11
CA ARG A 38 11.75 -4.25 -13.58
C ARG A 38 13.05 -3.76 -12.93
N TYR A 39 13.18 -3.97 -11.62
CA TYR A 39 14.35 -3.57 -10.85
C TYR A 39 15.30 -4.75 -10.60
N THR A 40 15.66 -5.46 -11.67
CA THR A 40 16.60 -6.59 -11.59
C THR A 40 17.92 -6.12 -10.98
N GLY A 41 18.45 -6.88 -10.01
CA GLY A 41 19.67 -6.54 -9.28
C GLY A 41 19.46 -5.78 -7.97
N LYS A 42 18.24 -5.29 -7.68
CA LYS A 42 17.90 -4.72 -6.37
C LYS A 42 17.32 -5.78 -5.43
N THR A 43 17.75 -5.76 -4.17
CA THR A 43 17.12 -6.58 -3.12
C THR A 43 15.88 -5.87 -2.59
N ILE A 44 14.72 -6.21 -3.15
CA ILE A 44 13.43 -5.61 -2.78
C ILE A 44 12.70 -6.48 -1.76
N ARG A 45 12.58 -5.95 -0.54
CA ARG A 45 11.77 -6.51 0.54
C ARG A 45 10.49 -5.68 0.68
N PHE A 46 9.45 -6.30 1.20
CA PHE A 46 8.20 -5.60 1.43
C PHE A 46 7.57 -6.08 2.74
N TYR A 47 6.71 -5.23 3.28
CA TYR A 47 5.82 -5.57 4.37
C TYR A 47 4.47 -4.96 4.05
N MET A 48 3.40 -5.75 4.03
CA MET A 48 2.13 -5.31 3.46
C MET A 48 0.92 -5.73 4.29
N ALA A 49 -0.08 -4.84 4.32
CA ALA A 49 -1.39 -5.06 4.90
C ALA A 49 -2.46 -4.83 3.81
N GLY A 50 -3.47 -5.68 3.81
CA GLY A 50 -4.64 -5.50 2.96
C GLY A 50 -5.82 -5.07 3.82
N GLU A 51 -6.44 -3.95 3.45
CA GLU A 51 -7.67 -3.47 4.08
C GLU A 51 -8.86 -3.82 3.19
N TYR A 52 -9.79 -4.58 3.78
CA TYR A 52 -11.05 -4.90 3.13
C TYR A 52 -11.94 -3.67 3.24
N GLY A 53 -12.51 -3.23 2.13
CA GLY A 53 -13.44 -2.12 2.15
C GLY A 53 -14.66 -2.49 3.00
N GLU A 54 -14.88 -1.83 4.14
CA GLU A 54 -16.22 -1.82 4.74
C GLU A 54 -17.12 -0.97 3.85
N SER A 55 -18.33 -1.47 3.55
CA SER A 55 -19.53 -0.93 2.84
C SER A 55 -19.41 0.21 1.79
N PHE A 56 -18.44 1.11 1.88
CA PHE A 56 -18.22 2.27 1.01
C PHE A 56 -16.74 2.50 0.63
N ASP A 57 -15.77 1.83 1.27
CA ASP A 57 -14.36 2.03 0.93
C ASP A 57 -13.84 1.03 -0.11
N ARG A 58 -12.90 1.45 -0.95
CA ARG A 58 -12.38 0.60 -2.02
C ARG A 58 -11.32 -0.35 -1.47
N PRO A 59 -11.30 -1.64 -1.88
CA PRO A 59 -10.26 -2.56 -1.47
C PRO A 59 -8.88 -2.00 -1.86
N HIS A 60 -7.95 -1.97 -0.91
CA HIS A 60 -6.63 -1.45 -1.15
C HIS A 60 -5.55 -2.19 -0.36
N TYR A 61 -4.34 -2.18 -0.91
CA TYR A 61 -3.14 -2.70 -0.29
C TYR A 61 -2.25 -1.54 0.17
N HIS A 62 -1.80 -1.62 1.41
CA HIS A 62 -0.71 -0.81 1.92
C HIS A 62 0.55 -1.65 2.00
N ALA A 63 1.67 -1.15 1.46
CA ALA A 63 2.94 -1.85 1.57
C ALA A 63 4.11 -0.89 1.82
N CYS A 64 4.93 -1.20 2.82
CA CYS A 64 6.27 -0.64 2.95
C CYS A 64 7.20 -1.42 2.02
N ILE A 65 7.80 -0.75 1.04
CA ILE A 65 8.82 -1.31 0.17
C ILE A 65 10.20 -0.86 0.68
N PHE A 66 11.09 -1.82 0.86
CA PHE A 66 12.46 -1.61 1.33
C PHE A 66 13.46 -1.98 0.23
N GLY A 67 14.46 -1.13 0.03
CA GLY A 67 15.48 -1.29 -1.02
C GLY A 67 15.07 -0.70 -2.37
N LEU A 68 13.97 0.07 -2.42
CA LEU A 68 13.50 0.78 -3.59
C LEU A 68 12.73 2.04 -3.21
N ASP A 69 12.96 3.10 -3.97
CA ASP A 69 12.10 4.28 -4.10
C ASP A 69 11.96 4.58 -5.59
N PHE A 70 10.86 5.20 -5.98
CA PHE A 70 10.54 5.47 -7.39
C PHE A 70 11.19 6.78 -7.83
N GLU A 71 12.06 6.69 -8.84
CA GLU A 71 12.80 7.84 -9.38
C GLU A 71 11.91 8.86 -10.11
N ASP A 72 10.75 8.42 -10.60
CA ASP A 72 9.80 9.24 -11.34
C ASP A 72 8.65 9.77 -10.47
N LYS A 73 8.78 9.68 -9.14
CA LYS A 73 7.74 10.14 -8.22
C LYS A 73 7.50 11.64 -8.35
N LYS A 74 6.24 12.04 -8.44
CA LYS A 74 5.79 13.43 -8.54
C LYS A 74 4.81 13.73 -7.44
N VAL A 75 4.88 14.93 -6.87
CA VAL A 75 3.93 15.37 -5.84
C VAL A 75 2.53 15.33 -6.43
N PHE A 76 1.63 14.60 -5.76
CA PHE A 76 0.25 14.45 -6.15
C PHE A 76 -0.67 15.29 -5.27
N LYS A 77 -0.64 15.06 -3.96
CA LYS A 77 -1.45 15.82 -3.00
C LYS A 77 -0.78 15.91 -1.64
N ARG A 78 -1.12 16.95 -0.88
CA ARG A 78 -0.84 16.99 0.56
C ARG A 78 -2.10 16.54 1.29
N THR A 79 -1.92 15.63 2.24
CA THR A 79 -2.98 15.21 3.15
C THR A 79 -3.25 16.30 4.18
N GLU A 80 -4.43 16.27 4.80
CA GLU A 80 -4.82 17.22 5.85
C GLU A 80 -3.89 17.17 7.07
N THR A 81 -3.27 16.01 7.31
CA THR A 81 -2.27 15.79 8.37
C THR A 81 -0.86 16.27 7.99
N GLY A 82 -0.70 16.91 6.83
CA GLY A 82 0.57 17.49 6.37
C GLY A 82 1.50 16.53 5.63
N SER A 83 1.16 15.24 5.53
CA SER A 83 1.95 14.26 4.76
C SER A 83 1.80 14.47 3.26
N VAL A 84 2.89 14.30 2.50
CA VAL A 84 2.89 14.41 1.03
C VAL A 84 2.65 13.02 0.41
N LEU A 85 1.72 12.97 -0.53
CA LEU A 85 1.52 11.82 -1.41
C LEU A 85 2.06 12.14 -2.79
N TYR A 86 2.66 11.13 -3.40
CA TYR A 86 3.27 11.17 -4.71
C TYR A 86 2.61 10.14 -5.62
N THR A 87 2.70 10.35 -6.93
CA THR A 87 2.36 9.38 -7.97
C THR A 87 3.60 9.05 -8.79
N SER A 88 3.61 7.88 -9.43
CA SER A 88 4.70 7.41 -10.28
C SER A 88 4.08 6.69 -11.46
N LYS A 89 4.50 7.03 -12.68
CA LYS A 89 4.05 6.33 -13.88
C LYS A 89 4.53 4.89 -13.87
N ILE A 90 5.75 4.66 -13.36
CA ILE A 90 6.26 3.30 -13.19
C ILE A 90 5.35 2.50 -12.24
N LEU A 91 4.94 3.09 -11.12
CA LEU A 91 4.06 2.40 -10.18
C LEU A 91 2.68 2.12 -10.78
N GLU A 92 2.11 3.07 -11.53
CA GLU A 92 0.85 2.91 -12.25
C GLU A 92 0.93 1.77 -13.29
N GLU A 93 2.01 1.67 -14.06
CA GLU A 93 2.22 0.56 -15.01
C GLU A 93 2.35 -0.80 -14.31
N LEU A 94 2.96 -0.83 -13.13
CA LEU A 94 3.12 -2.05 -12.34
C LEU A 94 1.79 -2.50 -11.70
N TRP A 95 0.88 -1.56 -11.41
CA TRP A 95 -0.46 -1.77 -10.85
C TRP A 95 -1.57 -1.35 -11.83
N PRO A 96 -1.90 -2.18 -12.84
CA PRO A 96 -2.89 -1.87 -13.86
C PRO A 96 -4.34 -2.01 -13.38
N PHE A 97 -4.57 -2.37 -12.12
CA PHE A 97 -5.90 -2.65 -11.58
C PHE A 97 -6.57 -1.42 -10.96
N GLY A 98 -5.91 -0.26 -11.00
CA GLY A 98 -6.52 0.99 -10.57
C GLY A 98 -5.49 2.04 -10.20
N TYR A 99 -5.69 2.63 -9.02
CA TYR A 99 -4.91 3.78 -8.58
C TYR A 99 -3.72 3.35 -7.75
N SER A 100 -2.65 4.12 -7.84
CA SER A 100 -1.47 3.91 -7.01
C SER A 100 -0.94 5.23 -6.48
N SER A 101 -0.41 5.21 -5.26
CA SER A 101 0.23 6.37 -4.66
C SER A 101 1.41 5.95 -3.79
N ILE A 102 2.33 6.87 -3.60
CA ILE A 102 3.52 6.72 -2.80
C ILE A 102 3.47 7.75 -1.67
N GLY A 103 3.62 7.30 -0.44
CA GLY A 103 3.88 8.14 0.72
C GLY A 103 5.32 7.97 1.21
N ASP A 104 5.73 8.87 2.08
CA ASP A 104 6.99 8.73 2.78
C ASP A 104 6.93 7.60 3.81
N VAL A 105 8.01 6.83 3.92
CA VAL A 105 8.18 5.88 5.03
C VAL A 105 8.64 6.70 6.24
N ASN A 106 7.68 7.16 7.03
CA ASN A 106 7.95 7.69 8.36
C ASN A 106 7.64 6.60 9.40
N PHE A 107 8.04 6.84 10.66
CA PHE A 107 7.81 5.87 11.73
C PHE A 107 6.32 5.54 11.88
N GLU A 108 5.43 6.51 11.62
CA GLU A 108 3.99 6.33 11.71
C GLU A 108 3.43 5.41 10.61
N SER A 109 3.86 5.55 9.36
CA SER A 109 3.40 4.68 8.26
C SER A 109 3.95 3.25 8.40
N ALA A 110 5.19 3.10 8.88
CA ALA A 110 5.74 1.80 9.25
C ALA A 110 4.99 1.18 10.44
N ALA A 111 4.69 1.97 11.47
CA ALA A 111 3.92 1.54 12.64
C ALA A 111 2.47 1.20 12.27
N TYR A 112 1.87 1.91 11.31
CA TYR A 112 0.52 1.64 10.82
C TYR A 112 0.42 0.23 10.23
N VAL A 113 1.30 -0.11 9.27
CA VAL A 113 1.33 -1.46 8.66
C VAL A 113 1.64 -2.53 9.71
N ALA A 114 2.58 -2.25 10.62
CA ALA A 114 2.91 -3.16 11.73
C ALA A 114 1.72 -3.41 12.66
N ARG A 115 1.01 -2.36 13.07
CA ARG A 115 -0.20 -2.48 13.91
C ARG A 115 -1.29 -3.26 13.20
N TYR A 116 -1.50 -3.01 11.91
CA TYR A 116 -2.55 -3.67 11.15
C TYR A 116 -2.31 -5.19 11.01
N ILE A 117 -1.07 -5.58 10.74
CA ILE A 117 -0.70 -6.99 10.66
C ILE A 117 -0.76 -7.67 12.03
N MET A 118 -0.32 -6.98 13.09
CA MET A 118 -0.45 -7.48 14.46
C MET A 118 -1.92 -7.65 14.88
N LYS A 119 -2.81 -6.73 14.48
CA LYS A 119 -4.27 -6.85 14.68
C LYS A 119 -4.82 -8.09 13.95
N LYS A 120 -4.32 -8.38 12.75
CA LYS A 120 -4.72 -9.55 11.94
C LYS A 120 -4.21 -10.88 12.49
N ILE A 121 -2.99 -10.92 13.04
CA ILE A 121 -2.39 -12.13 13.65
C ILE A 121 -3.12 -12.54 14.92
N ASN A 122 -3.61 -11.57 15.72
CA ASN A 122 -4.28 -11.85 16.98
C ASN A 122 -5.77 -12.22 16.87
N GLY A 123 -6.32 -12.38 15.66
CA GLY A 123 -7.64 -13.00 15.42
C GLY A 123 -8.85 -12.29 16.06
N LYS A 124 -8.67 -11.08 16.62
CA LYS A 124 -9.75 -10.24 17.12
C LYS A 124 -9.83 -9.00 16.26
N THR A 125 -10.86 -8.95 15.41
CA THR A 125 -11.39 -7.70 14.88
C THR A 125 -11.81 -6.86 16.07
N VAL A 126 -10.90 -6.01 16.58
CA VAL A 126 -11.28 -4.99 17.54
C VAL A 126 -12.08 -3.98 16.73
N ASN A 127 -13.41 -4.10 16.81
CA ASN A 127 -14.32 -3.01 16.48
C ASN A 127 -13.87 -1.82 17.33
N GLU A 128 -13.18 -0.88 16.72
CA GLU A 128 -12.90 0.43 17.31
C GLU A 128 -14.21 1.22 17.26
N ASN A 129 -15.17 0.82 18.10
CA ASN A 129 -16.18 1.75 18.56
C ASN A 129 -15.43 2.80 19.37
N HIS A 130 -15.32 3.98 18.77
CA HIS A 130 -15.23 5.21 19.53
C HIS A 130 -16.26 5.16 20.66
N GLU A 131 -15.80 5.21 21.90
CA GLU A 131 -16.31 6.12 22.92
C GLU A 131 -15.42 6.02 24.16
N VAL A 132 -14.66 7.09 24.39
CA VAL A 132 -14.24 7.48 25.73
C VAL A 132 -15.31 8.46 26.18
N VAL A 133 -16.35 7.98 26.87
CA VAL A 133 -16.85 8.39 28.19
C VAL A 133 -17.83 7.31 28.65
#